data_AF-A0A976PHW5-F1
#
_entry.id   AF-A0A976PHW5-F1
#
_cell.length_a   1.000
_cell.length_b   1.000
_cell.length_c   1.000
_cell.angle_alpha   90.00
_cell.angle_beta   90.00
_cell.angle_gamma   90.00
#
_symmetry.space_group_name_H-M   'P 1'
#
loop_
_entity.id
_entity.type
_entity.pdbx_description
1 polymer ?
#
loop_
_entity_poly.entity_id
_entity_poly.type
_entity_poly.pdbx_seq_one_letter_code
_entity_poly.pdbx_strand_id
1 'polypeptide(L)'
;MYTLSKHKKLGAKGFKKFVLNLELFPEDTVREMTQVGLLEDPVYMKWALENKIDFSLFAKLDYEHVLEVMDRLKPRGLQTMMFSLKNSKWENEFVEEKLPEKLQREYWDIHEITPVTKGQQDQARVRIMEILFDLEVDGDIPSFNWKIPPAKILEGEHISIDDVGNYKMFYEDGKLALEGKVENKLREGFWKHYYPNGVVMAEGIYIQGEKEDEWSFYYPDGRDRSVGKFKNSQKDGVWKEIGKDGKTIQITYKAGVPV
;
A
#
# COMPACT_ATOMS: atom_id res chain seq x y z
N MET A 1 -0.21 3.44 -12.19
CA MET A 1 -0.27 4.51 -11.16
C MET A 1 -1.38 4.19 -10.17
N TYR A 2 -0.99 3.64 -9.02
CA TYR A 2 -1.86 3.27 -7.90
C TYR A 2 -2.12 4.51 -7.04
N THR A 3 -3.09 5.33 -7.45
CA THR A 3 -3.43 6.53 -6.67
C THR A 3 -4.48 6.17 -5.63
N LEU A 4 -4.37 6.75 -4.44
CA LEU A 4 -5.30 6.54 -3.33
C LEU A 4 -6.69 7.03 -3.71
N SER A 5 -6.74 8.14 -4.44
CA SER A 5 -7.95 8.72 -5.03
C SER A 5 -8.76 7.73 -5.88
N LYS A 6 -8.13 6.85 -6.66
CA LYS A 6 -8.82 5.83 -7.46
C LYS A 6 -9.48 4.77 -6.58
N HIS A 7 -8.79 4.34 -5.52
CA HIS A 7 -9.31 3.33 -4.61
C HIS A 7 -10.46 3.88 -3.76
N LYS A 8 -10.37 5.12 -3.29
CA LYS A 8 -11.46 5.79 -2.55
C LYS A 8 -12.78 5.83 -3.34
N LYS A 9 -12.72 6.05 -4.66
CA LYS A 9 -13.90 6.06 -5.53
C LYS A 9 -14.63 4.71 -5.61
N LEU A 10 -13.95 3.61 -5.29
CA LEU A 10 -14.53 2.26 -5.25
C LEU A 10 -15.05 1.89 -3.84
N GLY A 11 -15.12 2.85 -2.91
CA GLY A 11 -15.66 2.66 -1.56
C GLY A 11 -14.92 1.58 -0.78
N ALA A 12 -15.68 0.77 -0.02
CA ALA A 12 -15.13 -0.33 0.77
C ALA A 12 -14.34 -1.34 -0.09
N LYS A 13 -14.83 -1.66 -1.31
CA LYS A 13 -14.16 -2.58 -2.24
C LYS A 13 -12.76 -2.08 -2.62
N GLY A 14 -12.64 -0.79 -2.95
CA GLY A 14 -11.37 -0.17 -3.29
C GLY A 14 -10.42 -0.05 -2.11
N PHE A 15 -10.94 0.29 -0.94
CA PHE A 15 -10.16 0.32 0.29
C PHE A 15 -9.55 -1.05 0.61
N LYS A 16 -10.36 -2.12 0.62
CA LYS A 16 -9.90 -3.49 0.88
C LYS A 16 -8.80 -3.90 -0.11
N LYS A 17 -9.01 -3.65 -1.40
CA LYS A 17 -8.01 -3.92 -2.46
C LYS A 17 -6.71 -3.12 -2.27
N PHE A 18 -6.81 -1.87 -1.86
CA PHE A 18 -5.64 -1.03 -1.60
C PHE A 18 -4.79 -1.59 -0.45
N VAL A 19 -5.43 -1.94 0.67
CA VAL A 19 -4.75 -2.53 1.84
C VAL A 19 -4.12 -3.87 1.49
N LEU A 20 -4.81 -4.70 0.70
CA LEU A 20 -4.27 -5.96 0.19
C LEU A 20 -2.96 -5.75 -0.56
N ASN A 21 -2.94 -4.77 -1.48
CA ASN A 21 -1.75 -4.45 -2.26
C ASN A 21 -0.59 -3.93 -1.39
N LEU A 22 -0.88 -3.21 -0.30
CA LEU A 22 0.14 -2.71 0.63
C LEU A 22 0.84 -3.80 1.43
N GLU A 23 0.24 -4.99 1.53
CA GLU A 23 0.82 -6.14 2.19
C GLU A 23 1.59 -7.02 1.21
N LEU A 24 1.03 -7.24 0.03
CA LEU A 24 1.45 -8.34 -0.83
C LEU A 24 2.41 -7.91 -1.97
N PHE A 25 2.66 -6.61 -2.12
CA PHE A 25 3.61 -6.11 -3.12
C PHE A 25 5.05 -6.10 -2.57
N PRO A 26 6.05 -6.13 -3.47
CA PRO A 26 7.45 -5.98 -3.08
C PRO A 26 7.68 -4.73 -2.24
N GLU A 27 8.62 -4.80 -1.30
CA GLU A 27 8.89 -3.74 -0.33
C GLU A 27 9.14 -2.38 -1.00
N ASP A 28 9.90 -2.35 -2.11
CA ASP A 28 10.13 -1.13 -2.88
C ASP A 28 8.83 -0.54 -3.45
N THR A 29 7.94 -1.38 -3.97
CA THR A 29 6.63 -0.96 -4.48
C THR A 29 5.72 -0.44 -3.35
N VAL A 30 5.69 -1.13 -2.21
CA VAL A 30 4.93 -0.68 -1.03
C VAL A 30 5.47 0.64 -0.51
N ARG A 31 6.79 0.82 -0.52
CA ARG A 31 7.45 2.08 -0.14
C ARG A 31 7.02 3.22 -1.07
N GLU A 32 7.03 2.99 -2.39
CA GLU A 32 6.56 3.98 -3.36
C GLU A 32 5.08 4.31 -3.18
N MET A 33 4.22 3.30 -3.07
CA MET A 33 2.79 3.48 -2.83
C MET A 33 2.52 4.27 -1.56
N THR A 34 3.30 3.99 -0.50
CA THR A 34 3.18 4.70 0.77
C THR A 34 3.59 6.16 0.64
N GLN A 35 4.69 6.45 -0.03
CA GLN A 35 5.12 7.82 -0.25
C GLN A 35 4.10 8.61 -1.09
N VAL A 36 3.59 8.02 -2.17
CA VAL A 36 2.56 8.66 -3.01
C VAL A 36 1.27 8.86 -2.20
N GLY A 37 0.81 7.83 -1.49
CA GLY A 37 -0.39 7.89 -0.67
C GLY A 37 -0.32 8.93 0.43
N LEU A 38 0.82 9.08 1.12
CA LEU A 38 1.04 10.10 2.15
C LEU A 38 1.00 11.53 1.59
N LEU A 39 1.35 11.71 0.32
CA LEU A 39 1.29 13.02 -0.33
C LEU A 39 -0.11 13.31 -0.90
N GLU A 40 -0.85 12.28 -1.31
CA GLU A 40 -2.24 12.43 -1.74
C GLU A 40 -3.17 12.70 -0.56
N ASP A 41 -3.17 11.81 0.43
CA ASP A 41 -4.03 11.87 1.62
C ASP A 41 -3.33 11.17 2.81
N PRO A 42 -2.54 11.92 3.60
CA PRO A 42 -1.77 11.37 4.71
C PRO A 42 -2.63 10.73 5.80
N VAL A 43 -3.84 11.25 6.01
CA VAL A 43 -4.77 10.76 7.05
C VAL A 43 -5.26 9.37 6.70
N TYR A 44 -5.80 9.20 5.49
CA TYR A 44 -6.28 7.91 5.02
C TYR A 44 -5.14 6.91 4.80
N MET A 45 -3.99 7.37 4.28
CA MET A 45 -2.84 6.48 4.09
C MET A 45 -2.32 5.94 5.42
N LYS A 46 -2.18 6.79 6.44
CA LYS A 46 -1.79 6.36 7.79
C LYS A 46 -2.77 5.33 8.33
N TRP A 47 -4.08 5.62 8.25
CA TRP A 47 -5.12 4.70 8.70
C TRP A 47 -4.99 3.32 8.00
N ALA A 48 -4.75 3.31 6.68
CA ALA A 48 -4.59 2.08 5.90
C ALA A 48 -3.35 1.27 6.29
N LEU A 49 -2.25 1.95 6.66
CA LEU A 49 -1.03 1.29 7.14
C LEU A 49 -1.20 0.67 8.52
N GLU A 50 -2.00 1.27 9.40
CA GLU A 50 -2.25 0.80 10.77
C GLU A 50 -3.26 -0.34 10.84
N ASN A 51 -4.12 -0.46 9.83
CA ASN A 51 -5.18 -1.47 9.75
C ASN A 51 -4.97 -2.44 8.59
N LYS A 52 -3.70 -2.72 8.27
CA LYS A 52 -3.38 -3.75 7.28
C LYS A 52 -3.83 -5.11 7.76
N ILE A 53 -4.18 -5.95 6.80
CA ILE A 53 -4.37 -7.36 7.04
C ILE A 53 -3.31 -8.14 6.29
N ASP A 54 -2.71 -9.10 7.00
CA ASP A 54 -1.63 -9.94 6.48
C ASP A 54 -2.13 -11.32 6.03
N PHE A 55 -1.21 -12.10 5.48
CA PHE A 55 -1.47 -13.46 5.02
C PHE A 55 -1.90 -14.43 6.14
N SER A 56 -1.83 -14.03 7.42
CA SER A 56 -2.31 -14.87 8.53
C SER A 56 -3.82 -15.11 8.49
N LEU A 57 -4.60 -14.31 7.76
CA LEU A 57 -6.02 -14.61 7.55
C LEU A 57 -6.21 -15.97 6.89
N PHE A 58 -5.49 -16.20 5.80
CA PHE A 58 -5.56 -17.47 5.07
C PHE A 58 -5.17 -18.62 6.00
N ALA A 59 -4.09 -18.44 6.76
CA ALA A 59 -3.59 -19.47 7.68
C ALA A 59 -4.58 -19.83 8.80
N LYS A 60 -5.56 -18.98 9.11
CA LYS A 60 -6.56 -19.17 10.17
C LYS A 60 -7.89 -19.73 9.68
N LEU A 61 -8.05 -19.94 8.37
CA LEU A 61 -9.26 -20.55 7.84
C LEU A 61 -9.43 -21.97 8.36
N ASP A 62 -10.68 -22.35 8.58
CA ASP A 62 -11.01 -23.74 8.82
C ASP A 62 -10.90 -24.57 7.53
N TYR A 63 -11.02 -25.88 7.71
CA TYR A 63 -10.90 -26.85 6.63
C TYR A 63 -11.88 -26.59 5.47
N GLU A 64 -13.15 -26.26 5.77
CA GLU A 64 -14.19 -26.09 4.75
C GLU A 64 -13.87 -24.90 3.84
N HIS A 65 -13.49 -23.76 4.43
CA HIS A 65 -13.15 -22.57 3.64
C HIS A 65 -11.83 -22.71 2.88
N VAL A 66 -10.88 -23.54 3.36
CA VAL A 66 -9.68 -23.87 2.59
C VAL A 66 -10.05 -24.62 1.31
N LEU A 67 -11.04 -25.50 1.33
CA LEU A 67 -11.51 -26.19 0.12
C LEU A 67 -12.12 -25.23 -0.91
N GLU A 68 -12.87 -24.23 -0.47
CA GLU A 68 -13.41 -23.20 -1.37
C GLU A 68 -12.30 -22.42 -2.08
N VAL A 69 -11.24 -22.07 -1.34
CA VAL A 69 -10.05 -21.44 -1.93
C VAL A 69 -9.37 -22.36 -2.94
N MET A 70 -9.22 -23.64 -2.62
CA MET A 70 -8.62 -24.62 -3.53
C MET A 70 -9.42 -24.80 -4.81
N ASP A 71 -10.76 -24.78 -4.73
CA ASP A 71 -11.63 -24.87 -5.88
C ASP A 71 -11.44 -23.68 -6.84
N ARG A 72 -11.40 -22.46 -6.28
CA ARG A 72 -11.15 -21.21 -7.03
C ARG A 72 -9.75 -21.14 -7.64
N LEU A 73 -8.78 -21.88 -7.10
CA LEU A 73 -7.40 -21.93 -7.62
C LEU A 73 -7.17 -23.00 -8.70
N LYS A 74 -8.18 -23.81 -9.06
CA LYS A 74 -8.01 -24.86 -10.07
C LYS A 74 -7.52 -24.29 -11.42
N PRO A 75 -6.67 -25.03 -12.15
CA PRO A 75 -6.18 -26.38 -11.86
C PRO A 75 -4.90 -26.43 -10.99
N ARG A 76 -4.32 -25.28 -10.59
CA ARG A 76 -3.00 -25.22 -9.92
C ARG A 76 -3.07 -24.97 -8.40
N GLY A 77 -4.21 -25.25 -7.77
CA GLY A 77 -4.47 -24.85 -6.39
C GLY A 77 -3.45 -25.35 -5.37
N LEU A 78 -3.10 -26.64 -5.42
CA LEU A 78 -2.12 -27.19 -4.49
C LEU A 78 -0.72 -26.57 -4.67
N GLN A 79 -0.29 -26.34 -5.91
CA GLN A 79 0.98 -25.68 -6.20
C GLN A 79 0.99 -24.23 -5.70
N THR A 80 -0.09 -23.47 -5.94
CA THR A 80 -0.20 -22.09 -5.46
C THR A 80 -0.20 -22.03 -3.94
N MET A 81 -0.91 -22.93 -3.25
CA MET A 81 -0.85 -23.03 -1.80
C MET A 81 0.55 -23.33 -1.30
N MET A 82 1.22 -24.32 -1.89
CA MET A 82 2.59 -24.63 -1.51
C MET A 82 3.53 -23.44 -1.69
N PHE A 83 3.45 -22.73 -2.82
CA PHE A 83 4.30 -21.53 -3.03
C PHE A 83 4.04 -20.46 -1.96
N SER A 84 2.79 -20.27 -1.57
CA SER A 84 2.40 -19.26 -0.58
C SER A 84 2.88 -19.59 0.85
N LEU A 85 2.89 -20.88 1.21
CA LEU A 85 3.16 -21.37 2.56
C LEU A 85 4.61 -21.80 2.78
N LYS A 86 5.35 -22.13 1.72
CA LYS A 86 6.73 -22.65 1.80
C LYS A 86 7.64 -21.84 2.73
N ASN A 87 8.22 -22.52 3.72
CA ASN A 87 9.07 -21.97 4.79
C ASN A 87 8.39 -20.89 5.65
N SER A 88 7.06 -20.79 5.62
CA SER A 88 6.31 -19.90 6.50
C SER A 88 6.09 -20.58 7.85
N LYS A 89 5.94 -19.76 8.90
CA LYS A 89 5.63 -20.25 10.25
C LYS A 89 4.31 -21.02 10.36
N TRP A 90 3.44 -20.91 9.36
CA TRP A 90 2.12 -21.55 9.34
C TRP A 90 2.12 -22.87 8.56
N GLU A 91 3.17 -23.19 7.81
CA GLU A 91 3.16 -24.26 6.82
C GLU A 91 2.76 -25.62 7.39
N ASN A 92 3.47 -26.09 8.43
CA ASN A 92 3.26 -27.42 8.98
C ASN A 92 1.84 -27.58 9.56
N GLU A 93 1.44 -26.66 10.44
CA GLU A 93 0.11 -26.67 11.06
C GLU A 93 -0.99 -26.59 10.00
N PHE A 94 -0.81 -25.74 9.00
CA PHE A 94 -1.78 -25.60 7.91
C PHE A 94 -1.92 -26.89 7.11
N VAL A 95 -0.80 -27.50 6.71
CA VAL A 95 -0.81 -28.73 5.91
C VAL A 95 -1.42 -29.88 6.70
N GLU A 96 -1.02 -30.05 7.97
CA GLU A 96 -1.49 -31.16 8.80
C GLU A 96 -2.98 -31.04 9.17
N GLU A 97 -3.45 -29.84 9.50
CA GLU A 97 -4.81 -29.65 10.00
C GLU A 97 -5.83 -29.25 8.94
N LYS A 98 -5.41 -28.52 7.89
CA LYS A 98 -6.33 -27.85 6.97
C LYS A 98 -6.34 -28.44 5.57
N LEU A 99 -5.38 -29.30 5.22
CA LEU A 99 -5.40 -30.02 3.95
C LEU A 99 -5.96 -31.45 4.10
N PRO A 100 -6.72 -31.94 3.10
CA PRO A 100 -7.10 -33.35 3.05
C PRO A 100 -5.87 -34.27 3.03
N GLU A 101 -5.89 -35.38 3.76
CA GLU A 101 -4.78 -36.34 3.87
C GLU A 101 -4.18 -36.75 2.52
N LYS A 102 -5.03 -36.93 1.51
CA LYS A 102 -4.61 -37.24 0.13
C LYS A 102 -3.72 -36.16 -0.49
N LEU A 103 -3.96 -34.90 -0.16
CA LEU A 103 -3.22 -33.74 -0.68
C LEU A 103 -2.02 -33.37 0.18
N GLN A 104 -1.98 -33.78 1.45
CA GLN A 104 -0.82 -33.54 2.32
C GLN A 104 0.45 -34.18 1.77
N ARG A 105 0.36 -35.43 1.31
CA ARG A 105 1.50 -36.11 0.68
C ARG A 105 1.94 -35.42 -0.60
N GLU A 106 0.98 -35.11 -1.47
CA GLU A 106 1.26 -34.42 -2.73
C GLU A 106 1.88 -33.03 -2.50
N TYR A 107 1.43 -32.31 -1.46
CA TYR A 107 2.02 -31.04 -1.05
C TYR A 107 3.51 -31.19 -0.78
N TRP A 108 3.90 -32.17 0.05
CA TRP A 108 5.30 -32.37 0.43
C TRP A 108 6.15 -32.88 -0.73
N ASP A 109 5.60 -33.72 -1.61
CA ASP A 109 6.28 -34.18 -2.82
C ASP A 109 6.62 -32.99 -3.75
N ILE A 110 5.67 -32.07 -3.99
CA ILE A 110 5.91 -30.86 -4.80
C ILE A 110 6.88 -29.91 -4.06
N HIS A 111 6.72 -29.78 -2.74
CA HIS A 111 7.55 -28.92 -1.90
C HIS A 111 9.03 -29.31 -1.98
N GLU A 112 9.36 -30.60 -1.91
CA GLU A 112 10.75 -31.10 -1.94
C GLU A 112 11.47 -30.72 -3.24
N ILE A 113 10.80 -30.89 -4.37
CA ILE A 113 11.43 -30.74 -5.71
C ILE A 113 11.35 -29.32 -6.28
N THR A 114 10.52 -28.45 -5.71
CA THR A 114 10.24 -27.13 -6.31
C THR A 114 10.88 -26.00 -5.51
N PRO A 115 11.98 -25.39 -5.97
CA PRO A 115 12.46 -24.15 -5.37
C PRO A 115 11.44 -23.02 -5.60
N VAL A 116 11.23 -22.20 -4.59
CA VAL A 116 10.30 -21.05 -4.65
C VAL A 116 11.07 -19.79 -4.30
N THR A 117 11.12 -18.86 -5.25
CA THR A 117 11.69 -17.53 -5.03
C THR A 117 10.73 -16.67 -4.20
N LYS A 118 11.25 -15.64 -3.51
CA LYS A 118 10.41 -14.69 -2.77
C LYS A 118 9.31 -14.08 -3.66
N GLY A 119 9.63 -13.68 -4.89
CA GLY A 119 8.65 -13.13 -5.83
C GLY A 119 7.54 -14.11 -6.22
N GLN A 120 7.85 -15.39 -6.39
CA GLN A 120 6.84 -16.43 -6.64
C GLN A 120 5.95 -16.67 -5.42
N GLN A 121 6.53 -16.68 -4.23
CA GLN A 121 5.78 -16.78 -2.98
C GLN A 121 4.84 -15.58 -2.79
N ASP A 122 5.34 -14.36 -3.02
CA ASP A 122 4.54 -13.14 -2.91
C ASP A 122 3.38 -13.16 -3.92
N GLN A 123 3.63 -13.54 -5.18
CA GLN A 123 2.57 -13.70 -6.19
C GLN A 123 1.52 -14.76 -5.81
N ALA A 124 1.95 -15.87 -5.22
CA ALA A 124 1.02 -16.89 -4.74
C ALA A 124 0.15 -16.38 -3.59
N ARG A 125 0.73 -15.62 -2.66
CA ARG A 125 -0.01 -14.96 -1.57
C ARG A 125 -0.98 -13.90 -2.10
N VAL A 126 -0.56 -13.06 -3.06
CA VAL A 126 -1.47 -12.14 -3.78
C VAL A 126 -2.68 -12.90 -4.30
N ARG A 127 -2.44 -13.98 -5.04
CA ARG A 127 -3.50 -14.75 -5.69
C ARG A 127 -4.48 -15.34 -4.67
N ILE A 128 -3.97 -15.92 -3.59
CA ILE A 128 -4.81 -16.48 -2.52
C ILE A 128 -5.63 -15.38 -1.86
N MET A 129 -5.02 -14.25 -1.50
CA MET A 129 -5.73 -13.18 -0.81
C MET A 129 -6.76 -12.47 -1.69
N GLU A 130 -6.53 -12.37 -3.01
CA GLU A 130 -7.56 -11.92 -3.97
C GLU A 130 -8.75 -12.87 -4.00
N ILE A 131 -8.51 -14.19 -4.00
CA ILE A 131 -9.56 -15.20 -3.94
C ILE A 131 -10.33 -15.13 -2.63
N LEU A 132 -9.64 -14.98 -1.49
CA LEU A 132 -10.31 -14.79 -0.20
C LEU A 132 -11.22 -13.58 -0.20
N PHE A 133 -10.76 -12.48 -0.79
CA PHE A 133 -11.57 -11.30 -0.94
C PHE A 133 -12.82 -11.56 -1.80
N ASP A 134 -12.68 -12.24 -2.93
CA ASP A 134 -13.80 -12.56 -3.82
C ASP A 134 -14.80 -13.51 -3.12
N LEU A 135 -14.31 -14.57 -2.46
CA LEU A 135 -15.12 -15.50 -1.68
C LEU A 135 -15.87 -14.80 -0.52
N GLU A 136 -15.23 -13.86 0.17
CA GLU A 136 -15.90 -13.07 1.23
C GLU A 136 -17.03 -12.24 0.63
N VAL A 137 -16.80 -11.63 -0.53
CA VAL A 137 -17.79 -10.81 -1.23
C VAL A 137 -18.97 -11.66 -1.72
N ASP A 138 -18.69 -12.87 -2.20
CA ASP A 138 -19.68 -13.83 -2.67
C ASP A 138 -20.47 -14.46 -1.50
N GLY A 139 -19.96 -14.36 -0.27
CA GLY A 139 -20.55 -14.95 0.93
C GLY A 139 -20.20 -16.43 1.14
N ASP A 140 -19.24 -16.94 0.37
CA ASP A 140 -18.73 -18.31 0.43
C ASP A 140 -17.84 -18.53 1.66
N ILE A 141 -17.26 -17.45 2.22
CA ILE A 141 -16.51 -17.48 3.48
C ILE A 141 -16.95 -16.35 4.44
N PRO A 142 -16.75 -16.49 5.75
CA PRO A 142 -17.06 -15.45 6.72
C PRO A 142 -16.30 -14.15 6.46
N SER A 143 -16.90 -13.03 6.85
CA SER A 143 -16.20 -11.75 6.80
C SER A 143 -15.01 -11.72 7.75
N PHE A 144 -13.91 -11.17 7.25
CA PHE A 144 -12.70 -10.92 8.05
C PHE A 144 -12.84 -9.71 8.98
N ASN A 145 -14.03 -9.13 9.11
CA ASN A 145 -14.30 -7.95 9.93
C ASN A 145 -13.33 -6.80 9.62
N TRP A 146 -13.22 -6.46 8.33
CA TRP A 146 -12.39 -5.35 7.87
C TRP A 146 -12.74 -4.08 8.63
N LYS A 147 -11.73 -3.51 9.30
CA LYS A 147 -11.85 -2.15 9.77
C LYS A 147 -11.93 -1.25 8.55
N ILE A 148 -12.92 -0.37 8.50
CA ILE A 148 -13.07 0.63 7.43
C ILE A 148 -12.65 1.97 8.01
N PRO A 149 -12.03 2.87 7.23
CA PRO A 149 -11.77 4.24 7.66
C PRO A 149 -13.04 4.90 8.23
N PRO A 150 -12.95 5.63 9.35
CA PRO A 150 -14.04 6.41 9.91
C PRO A 150 -14.73 7.27 8.85
N ALA A 151 -16.06 7.40 8.96
CA ALA A 151 -16.87 8.24 8.05
C ALA A 151 -16.28 9.65 7.91
N LYS A 152 -15.81 10.25 9.02
CA LYS A 152 -15.11 11.54 9.05
C LYS A 152 -13.91 11.64 8.11
N ILE A 153 -13.16 10.56 7.94
CA ILE A 153 -12.03 10.51 7.00
C ILE A 153 -12.53 10.42 5.56
N LEU A 154 -13.58 9.62 5.32
CA LEU A 154 -14.15 9.43 3.99
C LEU A 154 -14.88 10.69 3.48
N GLU A 155 -15.59 11.37 4.37
CA GLU A 155 -16.37 12.58 4.10
C GLU A 155 -15.51 13.86 4.11
N GLY A 156 -14.25 13.75 4.55
CA GLY A 156 -13.31 14.87 4.54
C GLY A 156 -13.52 15.85 5.68
N GLU A 157 -14.13 15.46 6.80
CA GLU A 157 -14.31 16.34 7.98
C GLU A 157 -12.99 16.83 8.59
N HIS A 158 -11.88 16.17 8.27
CA HIS A 158 -10.53 16.55 8.68
C HIS A 158 -9.90 17.61 7.77
N ILE A 159 -10.67 18.12 6.80
CA ILE A 159 -10.25 19.12 5.82
C ILE A 159 -10.91 20.46 6.19
N SER A 160 -10.13 21.53 6.12
CA SER A 160 -10.59 22.90 6.17
C SER A 160 -10.23 23.60 4.87
N ILE A 161 -11.19 24.28 4.25
CA ILE A 161 -10.95 25.17 3.12
C ILE A 161 -11.67 26.50 3.36
N ASP A 162 -10.97 27.62 3.17
CA ASP A 162 -11.55 28.96 3.30
C ASP A 162 -11.98 29.56 1.94
N ASP A 163 -12.64 30.71 1.98
CA ASP A 163 -13.20 31.39 0.79
C ASP A 163 -12.14 31.83 -0.24
N VAL A 164 -10.86 31.90 0.15
CA VAL A 164 -9.75 32.27 -0.73
C VAL A 164 -8.95 31.05 -1.20
N GLY A 165 -9.40 29.84 -0.86
CA GLY A 165 -8.83 28.57 -1.31
C GLY A 165 -7.65 28.07 -0.48
N ASN A 166 -7.40 28.61 0.72
CA ASN A 166 -6.42 28.01 1.63
C ASN A 166 -6.95 26.68 2.12
N TYR A 167 -6.19 25.63 1.87
CA TYR A 167 -6.52 24.26 2.19
C TYR A 167 -5.65 23.77 3.33
N LYS A 168 -6.28 23.12 4.32
CA LYS A 168 -5.60 22.41 5.41
C LYS A 168 -6.26 21.06 5.60
N MET A 169 -5.44 20.06 5.89
CA MET A 169 -5.90 18.73 6.31
C MET A 169 -5.20 18.38 7.62
N PHE A 170 -5.95 17.79 8.55
CA PHE A 170 -5.51 17.50 9.91
C PHE A 170 -5.55 15.99 10.18
N TYR A 171 -4.61 15.49 10.98
CA TYR A 171 -4.70 14.17 11.57
C TYR A 171 -5.82 14.11 12.61
N GLU A 172 -6.20 12.89 13.03
CA GLU A 172 -7.24 12.68 14.06
C GLU A 172 -6.91 13.36 15.41
N ASP A 173 -5.63 13.57 15.71
CA ASP A 173 -5.17 14.27 16.91
C ASP A 173 -5.17 15.82 16.77
N GLY A 174 -5.67 16.33 15.65
CA GLY A 174 -5.75 17.76 15.36
C GLY A 174 -4.46 18.38 14.84
N LYS A 175 -3.36 17.63 14.71
CA LYS A 175 -2.12 18.15 14.11
C LYS A 175 -2.28 18.34 12.61
N LEU A 176 -1.61 19.36 12.08
CA LEU A 176 -1.60 19.62 10.65
C LEU A 176 -0.91 18.48 9.90
N ALA A 177 -1.58 17.96 8.87
CA ALA A 177 -1.09 16.87 8.04
C ALA A 177 -0.63 17.37 6.66
N LEU A 178 -1.31 18.38 6.10
CA LEU A 178 -0.82 19.16 4.96
C LEU A 178 -1.52 20.51 4.84
N GLU A 179 -0.89 21.44 4.16
CA GLU A 179 -1.47 22.75 3.81
C GLU A 179 -0.96 23.28 2.47
N GLY A 180 -1.76 24.15 1.85
CA GLY A 180 -1.45 24.84 0.61
C GLY A 180 -2.66 25.57 0.05
N LYS A 181 -2.64 25.93 -1.24
CA LYS A 181 -3.77 26.59 -1.92
C LYS A 181 -4.42 25.67 -2.93
N VAL A 182 -5.74 25.71 -3.03
CA VAL A 182 -6.52 25.02 -4.05
C VAL A 182 -7.18 26.03 -4.98
N GLU A 183 -6.98 25.88 -6.29
CA GLU A 183 -7.68 26.62 -7.34
C GLU A 183 -8.35 25.63 -8.30
N ASN A 184 -9.61 25.88 -8.68
CA ASN A 184 -10.38 24.99 -9.57
C ASN A 184 -10.39 23.51 -9.13
N LYS A 185 -10.42 23.25 -7.81
CA LYS A 185 -10.35 21.92 -7.17
C LYS A 185 -9.01 21.19 -7.36
N LEU A 186 -7.96 21.90 -7.81
CA LEU A 186 -6.62 21.39 -8.01
C LEU A 186 -5.64 22.09 -7.06
N ARG A 187 -4.58 21.38 -6.65
CA ARG A 187 -3.51 21.96 -5.83
C ARG A 187 -2.75 23.00 -6.66
N GLU A 188 -2.50 24.15 -6.05
CA GLU A 188 -1.83 25.28 -6.68
C GLU A 188 -0.83 25.93 -5.71
N GLY A 189 0.28 26.42 -6.25
CA GLY A 189 1.30 27.14 -5.50
C GLY A 189 2.08 26.24 -4.54
N PHE A 190 2.58 26.83 -3.46
CA PHE A 190 3.43 26.15 -2.50
C PHE A 190 2.63 25.30 -1.51
N TRP A 191 3.07 24.06 -1.31
CA TRP A 191 2.43 23.09 -0.42
C TRP A 191 3.43 22.52 0.58
N LYS A 192 2.94 22.24 1.79
CA LYS A 192 3.67 21.51 2.82
C LYS A 192 2.89 20.28 3.24
N HIS A 193 3.59 19.17 3.42
CA HIS A 193 3.10 17.92 3.95
C HIS A 193 3.85 17.64 5.25
N TYR A 194 3.17 17.08 6.25
CA TYR A 194 3.72 16.86 7.58
C TYR A 194 3.60 15.40 8.00
N TYR A 195 4.58 14.91 8.73
CA TYR A 195 4.47 13.67 9.49
C TYR A 195 3.53 13.84 10.69
N PRO A 196 2.99 12.75 11.28
CA PRO A 196 2.14 12.82 12.48
C PRO A 196 2.82 13.42 13.73
N ASN A 197 4.15 13.53 13.73
CA ASN A 197 4.91 14.21 14.76
C ASN A 197 5.06 15.73 14.52
N GLY A 198 4.47 16.27 13.43
CA GLY A 198 4.52 17.69 13.07
C GLY A 198 5.74 18.12 12.26
N VAL A 199 6.68 17.21 12.00
CA VAL A 199 7.86 17.50 11.16
C VAL A 199 7.43 17.57 9.69
N VAL A 200 7.98 18.53 8.93
CA VAL A 200 7.74 18.62 7.48
C VAL A 200 8.23 17.32 6.82
N MET A 201 7.34 16.66 6.08
CA MET A 201 7.61 15.45 5.30
C MET A 201 8.07 15.79 3.90
N ALA A 202 7.40 16.75 3.28
CA ALA A 202 7.70 17.21 1.93
C ALA A 202 7.15 18.60 1.70
N GLU A 203 7.81 19.38 0.85
CA GLU A 203 7.32 20.68 0.40
C GLU A 203 7.79 20.98 -1.02
N GLY A 204 7.02 21.81 -1.73
CA GLY A 204 7.30 22.18 -3.12
C GLY A 204 6.10 22.83 -3.80
N ILE A 205 6.22 23.04 -5.11
CA ILE A 205 5.20 23.72 -5.91
C ILE A 205 4.27 22.70 -6.59
N TYR A 206 2.98 23.00 -6.59
CA TYR A 206 2.00 22.42 -7.50
C TYR A 206 1.55 23.45 -8.52
N ILE A 207 1.36 23.01 -9.77
CA ILE A 207 0.71 23.76 -10.85
C ILE A 207 -0.39 22.86 -11.42
N GLN A 208 -1.64 23.31 -11.38
CA GLN A 208 -2.79 22.54 -11.87
C GLN A 208 -2.88 21.12 -11.31
N GLY A 209 -2.52 20.95 -10.04
CA GLY A 209 -2.55 19.66 -9.34
C GLY A 209 -1.34 18.76 -9.60
N GLU A 210 -0.41 19.15 -10.45
CA GLU A 210 0.83 18.41 -10.72
C GLU A 210 2.01 19.01 -9.96
N LYS A 211 2.90 18.17 -9.42
CA LYS A 211 4.14 18.66 -8.79
C LYS A 211 5.02 19.27 -9.87
N GLU A 212 5.51 20.47 -9.60
CA GLU A 212 6.46 21.19 -10.43
C GLU A 212 7.63 21.76 -9.65
N ASP A 213 8.72 21.97 -10.41
CA ASP A 213 9.98 22.56 -9.96
C ASP A 213 10.56 21.81 -8.74
N GLU A 214 11.34 22.50 -7.90
CA GLU A 214 12.02 21.89 -6.77
C GLU A 214 11.03 21.38 -5.71
N TRP A 215 11.26 20.13 -5.31
CA TRP A 215 10.61 19.50 -4.19
C TRP A 215 11.65 18.98 -3.21
N SER A 216 11.41 19.26 -1.94
CA SER A 216 12.21 18.78 -0.83
C SER A 216 11.44 17.74 -0.03
N PHE A 217 12.14 16.70 0.41
CA PHE A 217 11.60 15.63 1.25
C PHE A 217 12.52 15.43 2.43
N TYR A 218 11.92 15.15 3.58
CA TYR A 218 12.65 15.00 4.84
C TYR A 218 12.32 13.68 5.52
N TYR A 219 13.20 13.23 6.40
CA TYR A 219 12.96 12.14 7.31
C TYR A 219 12.05 12.56 8.48
N PRO A 220 11.45 11.60 9.21
CA PRO A 220 10.64 11.92 10.39
C PRO A 220 11.38 12.67 11.50
N ASP A 221 12.72 12.66 11.49
CA ASP A 221 13.57 13.42 12.41
C ASP A 221 13.96 14.82 11.89
N GLY A 222 13.47 15.20 10.71
CA GLY A 222 13.70 16.51 10.09
C GLY A 222 14.95 16.60 9.22
N ARG A 223 15.76 15.55 9.12
CA ARG A 223 16.93 15.54 8.22
C ARG A 223 16.50 15.47 6.76
N ASP A 224 17.28 16.09 5.87
CA ASP A 224 17.07 16.00 4.43
C ASP A 224 17.10 14.55 3.96
N ARG A 225 16.08 14.15 3.19
CA ARG A 225 15.96 12.83 2.58
C ARG A 225 16.22 12.90 1.09
N SER A 226 15.58 13.82 0.39
CA SER A 226 15.84 14.01 -1.04
C SER A 226 15.40 15.38 -1.50
N VAL A 227 16.07 15.89 -2.53
CA VAL A 227 15.70 17.12 -3.22
C VAL A 227 15.92 16.94 -4.71
N GLY A 228 15.02 17.50 -5.51
CA GLY A 228 15.11 17.45 -6.97
C GLY A 228 13.89 18.08 -7.62
N LYS A 229 13.90 18.16 -8.94
CA LYS A 229 12.82 18.79 -9.68
C LYS A 229 11.77 17.78 -10.13
N PHE A 230 10.53 18.21 -10.12
CA PHE A 230 9.46 17.56 -10.86
C PHE A 230 9.14 18.34 -12.13
N LYS A 231 8.77 17.57 -13.16
CA LYS A 231 8.09 18.03 -14.35
C LYS A 231 6.83 17.18 -14.56
N ASN A 232 5.64 17.77 -14.52
CA ASN A 232 4.35 17.11 -14.64
C ASN A 232 4.22 15.90 -13.69
N SER A 233 4.55 16.10 -12.41
CA SER A 233 4.61 15.04 -11.39
C SER A 233 5.61 13.89 -11.63
N GLN A 234 6.50 14.00 -12.61
CA GLN A 234 7.56 13.03 -12.86
C GLN A 234 8.92 13.62 -12.45
N LYS A 235 9.78 12.82 -11.81
CA LYS A 235 11.15 13.27 -11.48
C LYS A 235 11.85 13.73 -12.77
N ASP A 236 12.45 14.91 -12.76
CA ASP A 236 13.18 15.48 -13.89
C ASP A 236 14.46 16.18 -13.41
N GLY A 237 15.56 15.99 -14.15
CA GLY A 237 16.87 16.52 -13.78
C GLY A 237 17.55 15.74 -12.64
N VAL A 238 18.52 16.40 -12.00
CA VAL A 238 19.34 15.79 -10.96
C VAL A 238 18.55 15.71 -9.65
N TRP A 239 18.44 14.51 -9.12
CA TRP A 239 17.90 14.22 -7.81
C TRP A 239 19.03 13.84 -6.85
N LYS A 240 19.08 14.52 -5.72
CA LYS A 240 19.96 14.17 -4.60
C LYS A 240 19.16 13.36 -3.60
N GLU A 241 19.58 12.14 -3.30
CA GLU A 241 19.00 11.30 -2.26
C GLU A 241 20.02 11.04 -1.15
N ILE A 242 19.59 11.20 0.09
CA ILE A 242 20.44 11.10 1.28
C ILE A 242 19.86 9.96 2.12
N GLY A 243 20.62 8.87 2.27
CA GLY A 243 20.27 7.73 3.12
C GLY A 243 20.22 8.11 4.60
N LYS A 244 19.57 7.27 5.42
CA LYS A 244 19.52 7.48 6.89
C LYS A 244 20.91 7.45 7.53
N ASP A 245 21.88 6.80 6.89
CA ASP A 245 23.29 6.72 7.25
C ASP A 245 24.10 7.95 6.79
N GLY A 246 23.46 8.93 6.14
CA GLY A 246 24.07 10.15 5.62
C GLY A 246 24.73 9.98 4.25
N LYS A 247 24.75 8.77 3.67
CA LYS A 247 25.31 8.58 2.32
C LYS A 247 24.43 9.28 1.31
N THR A 248 25.06 10.06 0.44
CA THR A 248 24.38 10.78 -0.62
C THR A 248 24.62 10.11 -1.95
N ILE A 249 23.56 9.94 -2.74
CA ILE A 249 23.64 9.56 -4.14
C ILE A 249 22.96 10.64 -4.99
N GLN A 250 23.41 10.76 -6.24
CA GLN A 250 22.75 11.58 -7.24
C GLN A 250 22.30 10.69 -8.39
N ILE A 251 21.05 10.88 -8.81
CA ILE A 251 20.47 10.18 -9.94
C ILE A 251 19.87 11.23 -10.86
N THR A 252 20.19 11.16 -12.15
CA THR A 252 19.55 12.03 -13.14
C THR A 252 18.31 11.32 -13.65
N TYR A 253 17.18 12.05 -13.68
CA TYR A 253 15.94 11.55 -14.24
C TYR A 253 15.54 12.34 -15.48
N LYS A 254 14.89 11.65 -16.42
CA LYS A 254 14.20 12.26 -17.55
C LYS A 254 12.81 11.65 -17.64
N ALA A 255 11.77 12.45 -17.44
CA ALA A 255 10.38 11.98 -17.43
C ALA A 255 10.19 10.76 -16.50
N GLY A 256 10.73 10.85 -15.29
CA GLY A 256 10.61 9.82 -14.25
C GLY A 256 11.51 8.60 -14.42
N VAL A 257 12.25 8.49 -15.52
CA VAL A 257 13.17 7.36 -15.79
C VAL A 257 14.60 7.77 -15.44
N PRO A 258 15.35 6.98 -14.64
CA PRO A 258 16.75 7.25 -14.36
C PRO A 258 17.60 7.09 -15.63
N VAL A 259 18.54 8.00 -15.88
CA VAL A 259 19.44 8.05 -17.05
C VAL A 259 20.91 8.10 -16.67
#